data_AF-A0A084SGI7-F1
#
_entry.id   AF-A0A084SGI7-F1
#
_cell.length_a   1.000
_cell.length_b   1.000
_cell.length_c   1.000
_cell.angle_alpha   90.00
_cell.angle_beta   90.00
_cell.angle_gamma   90.00
#
_symmetry.space_group_name_H-M   'P 1'
#
loop_
_entity.id
_entity.type
_entity.pdbx_description
1 polymer ?
#
loop_
_entity_poly.entity_id
_entity_poly.type
_entity_poly.pdbx_seq_one_letter_code
_entity_poly.pdbx_strand_id
1 'polypeptide(L)'
;MWLRESGGLQKALEAQPVQAAQRTLQGAMDQAGVPTTSAIGLSTLQLGLTAIGFALLYRKLGCIQERLDEALNRLAELKVEVSWLDRRADAEIFARSAAAIESARWAERSGRLEQLTQLRHAFTAACSHHRALLTAASSAKRVHAHAGAYMAHLMGLAQSGLARARCDALLDGPQQAREHFLPVKKEVEQFTEVLRAPLRQLDKHPELLTLAPAAQASVRDALGSARMEAEGLVTLDTQLEHCIRHGLSWKEWESIGAGDESERVLILLPGSAMGREAARH
;
A
#
# COMPACT_ATOMS: atom_id res chain seq x y z
N MET A 1 -11.88 3.86 -30.82
CA MET A 1 -12.10 3.16 -32.10
C MET A 1 -11.90 1.64 -31.93
N TRP A 2 -12.51 1.03 -30.90
CA TRP A 2 -12.30 -0.39 -30.51
C TRP A 2 -13.60 -1.21 -30.47
N LEU A 3 -14.76 -0.56 -30.63
CA LEU A 3 -16.09 -1.21 -30.63
C LEU A 3 -16.58 -1.60 -32.04
N ARG A 4 -15.78 -1.38 -33.09
CA ARG A 4 -16.14 -1.72 -34.49
C ARG A 4 -15.60 -3.09 -34.95
N GLU A 5 -14.71 -3.72 -34.20
CA GLU A 5 -14.08 -5.00 -34.58
C GLU A 5 -14.83 -6.23 -34.05
N SER A 6 -15.73 -6.06 -33.08
CA SER A 6 -16.59 -7.12 -32.54
C SER A 6 -17.64 -7.63 -33.55
N GLY A 7 -17.98 -6.85 -34.58
CA GLY A 7 -18.91 -7.27 -35.63
C GLY A 7 -18.35 -8.34 -36.58
N GLY A 8 -17.02 -8.44 -36.72
CA GLY A 8 -16.37 -9.47 -37.55
C GLY A 8 -16.38 -10.86 -36.90
N LEU A 9 -16.21 -10.91 -35.58
CA LEU A 9 -16.27 -12.17 -34.81
C LEU A 9 -17.70 -12.73 -34.73
N GLN A 10 -18.71 -11.87 -34.64
CA GLN A 10 -20.11 -12.32 -34.64
C GLN A 10 -20.53 -12.87 -36.01
N LYS A 11 -20.08 -12.26 -37.13
CA LYS A 11 -20.27 -12.81 -38.48
C LYS A 11 -19.51 -14.13 -38.71
N ALA A 12 -18.36 -14.32 -38.09
CA ALA A 12 -17.61 -15.58 -38.15
C ALA A 12 -18.24 -16.70 -37.31
N LEU A 13 -19.00 -16.36 -36.26
CA LEU A 13 -19.78 -17.30 -35.44
C LEU A 13 -21.15 -17.63 -36.05
N GLU A 14 -21.77 -16.71 -36.79
CA GLU A 14 -23.02 -16.95 -37.52
C GLU A 14 -22.82 -17.77 -38.81
N ALA A 15 -21.61 -17.77 -39.39
CA ALA A 15 -21.23 -18.65 -40.48
C ALA A 15 -21.00 -20.08 -39.97
N GLN A 16 -22.08 -20.77 -39.57
CA GLN A 16 -22.07 -22.17 -39.13
C GLN A 16 -21.40 -23.09 -40.19
N PRO A 17 -20.18 -23.59 -39.97
CA PRO A 17 -19.57 -24.57 -40.88
C PRO A 17 -20.18 -25.97 -40.65
N VAL A 18 -20.88 -26.17 -39.54
CA VAL A 18 -21.42 -27.46 -39.12
C VAL A 18 -22.64 -27.85 -39.95
N GLN A 19 -23.59 -26.93 -40.21
CA GLN A 19 -24.77 -27.26 -41.03
C GLN A 19 -24.46 -27.43 -42.51
N ALA A 20 -23.49 -26.67 -43.05
CA ALA A 20 -23.03 -26.84 -44.42
C ALA A 20 -22.36 -28.21 -44.61
N ALA A 21 -21.40 -28.57 -43.75
CA ALA A 21 -20.76 -29.88 -43.78
C ALA A 21 -21.74 -31.05 -43.59
N GLN A 22 -22.76 -30.86 -42.76
CA GLN A 22 -23.80 -31.86 -42.51
C GLN A 22 -24.68 -32.09 -43.74
N ARG A 23 -25.06 -31.04 -44.48
CA ARG A 23 -25.80 -31.19 -45.76
C ARG A 23 -24.94 -31.82 -46.86
N THR A 24 -23.65 -31.48 -46.94
CA THR A 24 -22.76 -32.06 -47.96
C THR A 24 -22.46 -33.55 -47.68
N LEU A 25 -22.29 -33.93 -46.41
CA LEU A 25 -22.08 -35.33 -46.01
C LEU A 25 -23.36 -36.17 -46.12
N GLN A 26 -24.52 -35.60 -45.76
CA GLN A 26 -25.80 -36.30 -45.85
C GLN A 26 -26.23 -36.46 -47.32
N GLY A 27 -25.97 -35.46 -48.17
CA GLY A 27 -26.12 -35.58 -49.62
C GLY A 27 -25.17 -36.58 -50.29
N ALA A 28 -23.97 -36.76 -49.74
CA ALA A 28 -23.02 -37.79 -50.22
C ALA A 28 -23.42 -39.22 -49.81
N MET A 29 -24.13 -39.39 -48.70
CA MET A 29 -24.58 -40.70 -48.21
C MET A 29 -25.88 -41.18 -48.88
N ASP A 30 -26.82 -40.27 -49.16
CA ASP A 30 -28.03 -40.59 -49.94
C ASP A 30 -27.70 -41.02 -51.37
N GLN A 31 -26.61 -40.49 -51.95
CA GLN A 31 -26.09 -40.91 -53.25
C GLN A 31 -25.32 -42.23 -53.21
N ALA A 32 -24.85 -42.68 -52.04
CA ALA A 32 -24.03 -43.89 -51.86
C ALA A 32 -24.78 -45.09 -51.28
N GLY A 33 -26.08 -44.95 -50.96
CA GLY A 33 -26.95 -46.07 -50.55
C GLY A 33 -26.57 -46.74 -49.22
N VAL A 34 -25.97 -46.00 -48.28
CA VAL A 34 -25.47 -46.55 -47.01
C VAL A 34 -26.60 -46.57 -45.96
N PRO A 35 -26.88 -47.72 -45.29
CA PRO A 35 -27.96 -47.81 -44.30
C PRO A 35 -27.65 -47.02 -43.01
N THR A 36 -28.73 -46.56 -42.38
CA THR A 36 -28.81 -45.64 -41.23
C THR A 36 -28.11 -46.09 -39.94
N THR A 37 -27.57 -47.31 -39.88
CA THR A 37 -26.74 -47.80 -38.75
C THR A 37 -25.36 -47.14 -38.68
N SER A 38 -24.93 -46.48 -39.76
CA SER A 38 -23.74 -45.63 -39.80
C SER A 38 -23.93 -44.25 -39.13
N ALA A 39 -25.15 -43.85 -38.79
CA ALA A 39 -25.46 -42.58 -38.14
C ALA A 39 -24.91 -42.48 -36.69
N ILE A 40 -24.73 -43.62 -36.01
CA ILE A 40 -24.17 -43.68 -34.64
C ILE A 40 -22.63 -43.48 -34.66
N GLY A 41 -21.96 -43.95 -35.71
CA GLY A 41 -20.52 -43.70 -35.92
C GLY A 41 -20.24 -42.23 -36.27
N LEU A 42 -21.14 -41.59 -37.03
CA LEU A 42 -21.05 -40.18 -37.36
C LEU A 42 -21.38 -39.27 -36.18
N SER A 43 -22.38 -39.61 -35.36
CA SER A 43 -22.69 -38.83 -34.15
C SER A 43 -21.60 -38.94 -33.09
N THR A 44 -20.92 -40.07 -32.96
CA THR A 44 -19.74 -40.23 -32.08
C THR A 44 -18.50 -39.50 -32.60
N LEU A 45 -18.25 -39.49 -33.91
CA LEU A 45 -17.21 -38.66 -34.54
C LEU A 45 -17.51 -37.16 -34.39
N GLN A 46 -18.78 -36.76 -34.52
CA GLN A 46 -19.22 -35.38 -34.32
C GLN A 46 -19.10 -34.97 -32.85
N LEU A 47 -19.49 -35.85 -31.91
CA LEU A 47 -19.25 -35.67 -30.47
C LEU A 47 -17.76 -35.55 -30.17
N GLY A 48 -16.92 -36.41 -30.75
CA GLY A 48 -15.46 -36.35 -30.63
C GLY A 48 -14.87 -35.04 -31.17
N LEU A 49 -15.31 -34.58 -32.34
CA LEU A 49 -14.86 -33.34 -32.94
C LEU A 49 -15.31 -32.12 -32.11
N THR A 50 -16.54 -32.15 -31.58
CA THR A 50 -17.03 -31.12 -30.66
C THR A 50 -16.29 -31.15 -29.33
N ALA A 51 -15.97 -32.32 -28.78
CA ALA A 51 -15.21 -32.48 -27.55
C ALA A 51 -13.77 -31.97 -27.71
N ILE A 52 -13.12 -32.24 -28.85
CA ILE A 52 -11.81 -31.68 -29.21
C ILE A 52 -11.91 -30.17 -29.38
N GLY A 53 -12.97 -29.67 -30.03
CA GLY A 53 -13.26 -28.24 -30.16
C GLY A 53 -13.44 -27.55 -28.81
N PHE A 54 -14.19 -28.14 -27.89
CA PHE A 54 -14.36 -27.68 -26.51
C PHE A 54 -13.05 -27.74 -25.73
N ALA A 55 -12.26 -28.79 -25.87
CA ALA A 55 -10.95 -28.91 -25.22
C ALA A 55 -9.97 -27.84 -25.72
N LEU A 56 -9.98 -27.54 -27.03
CA LEU A 56 -9.19 -26.45 -27.62
C LEU A 56 -9.66 -25.07 -27.16
N LEU A 57 -10.97 -24.85 -27.09
CA LEU A 57 -11.54 -23.60 -26.56
C LEU A 57 -11.23 -23.43 -25.07
N TYR A 58 -11.35 -24.49 -24.28
CA TYR A 58 -11.02 -24.50 -22.85
C TYR A 58 -9.54 -24.20 -22.62
N ARG A 59 -8.65 -24.82 -23.41
CA ARG A 59 -7.21 -24.52 -23.38
C ARG A 59 -6.91 -23.07 -23.78
N LYS A 60 -7.59 -22.54 -24.80
CA LYS A 60 -7.44 -21.13 -25.20
C LYS A 60 -7.95 -20.17 -24.12
N LEU A 61 -9.08 -20.48 -23.49
CA LEU A 61 -9.62 -19.72 -22.37
C LEU A 61 -8.67 -19.74 -21.16
N GLY A 62 -8.08 -20.89 -20.84
CA GLY A 62 -7.04 -21.01 -19.81
C GLY A 62 -5.82 -20.12 -20.10
N CYS A 63 -5.33 -20.15 -21.34
CA CYS A 63 -4.21 -19.27 -21.75
C CYS A 63 -4.58 -17.77 -21.72
N ILE A 64 -5.82 -17.42 -22.07
CA ILE A 64 -6.33 -16.04 -21.94
C ILE A 64 -6.40 -15.63 -20.48
N GLN A 65 -6.85 -16.52 -19.60
CA GLN A 65 -6.92 -16.27 -18.17
C GLN A 65 -5.52 -16.06 -17.57
N GLU A 66 -4.56 -16.93 -17.89
CA GLU A 66 -3.16 -16.76 -17.47
C GLU A 66 -2.57 -15.42 -17.94
N ARG A 67 -2.83 -15.02 -19.20
CA ARG A 67 -2.38 -13.72 -19.73
C ARG A 67 -3.10 -12.53 -19.09
N LEU A 68 -4.37 -12.68 -18.73
CA LEU A 68 -5.11 -11.66 -17.98
C LEU A 68 -4.56 -11.52 -16.57
N ASP A 69 -4.26 -12.61 -15.89
CA ASP A 69 -3.65 -12.61 -14.56
C ASP A 69 -2.26 -11.98 -14.61
N GLU A 70 -1.46 -12.29 -15.64
CA GLU A 70 -0.17 -11.65 -15.87
C GLU A 70 -0.32 -10.14 -16.14
N ALA A 71 -1.29 -9.73 -16.95
CA ALA A 71 -1.56 -8.32 -17.23
C ALA A 71 -2.05 -7.57 -15.97
N LEU A 72 -2.88 -8.20 -15.15
CA LEU A 72 -3.35 -7.66 -13.87
C LEU A 72 -2.20 -7.50 -12.88
N ASN A 73 -1.29 -8.48 -12.81
CA ASN A 73 -0.08 -8.37 -12.00
C ASN A 73 0.83 -7.22 -12.46
N ARG A 74 1.06 -7.10 -13.77
CA ARG A 74 1.85 -5.98 -14.34
C ARG A 74 1.17 -4.63 -14.11
N LEU A 75 -0.16 -4.54 -14.18
CA LEU A 75 -0.90 -3.32 -13.86
C LEU A 75 -0.84 -2.98 -12.37
N ALA A 76 -0.86 -3.99 -11.50
CA ALA A 76 -0.67 -3.79 -10.06
C ALA A 76 0.75 -3.29 -9.75
N GLU A 77 1.76 -3.87 -10.40
CA GLU A 77 3.15 -3.39 -10.33
C GLU A 77 3.26 -1.95 -10.84
N LEU A 78 2.71 -1.63 -12.01
CA LEU A 78 2.73 -0.28 -12.58
C LEU A 78 2.00 0.73 -11.68
N LYS A 79 0.88 0.33 -11.06
CA LYS A 79 0.15 1.18 -10.09
C LYS A 79 1.01 1.44 -8.86
N VAL A 80 1.73 0.44 -8.36
CA VAL A 80 2.70 0.61 -7.28
C VAL A 80 3.82 1.56 -7.72
N GLU A 81 4.34 1.40 -8.93
CA GLU A 81 5.38 2.30 -9.49
C GLU A 81 4.91 3.75 -9.62
N VAL A 82 3.69 3.99 -10.11
CA VAL A 82 3.12 5.33 -10.28
C VAL A 82 2.75 5.95 -8.94
N SER A 83 2.26 5.16 -7.98
CA SER A 83 1.86 5.66 -6.65
C SER A 83 3.02 6.27 -5.86
N TRP A 84 4.26 5.84 -6.15
CA TRP A 84 5.47 6.37 -5.52
C TRP A 84 6.01 7.65 -6.19
N LEU A 85 5.46 7.99 -7.37
CA LEU A 85 5.82 9.17 -8.15
C LEU A 85 4.75 10.27 -8.07
N ASP A 86 3.57 9.97 -7.52
CA ASP A 86 2.50 10.96 -7.35
C ASP A 86 2.75 11.90 -6.17
N ARG A 87 3.69 12.82 -6.38
CA ARG A 87 4.07 13.85 -5.40
C ARG A 87 2.90 14.76 -4.99
N ARG A 88 1.82 14.82 -5.79
CA ARG A 88 0.67 15.66 -5.48
C ARG A 88 -0.18 15.04 -4.38
N ALA A 89 -0.45 13.75 -4.46
CA ALA A 89 -1.16 13.02 -3.40
C ALA A 89 -0.37 13.06 -2.08
N ASP A 90 0.95 12.93 -2.16
CA ASP A 90 1.81 13.03 -0.98
C ASP A 90 1.80 14.42 -0.35
N ALA A 91 1.95 15.48 -1.15
CA ALA A 91 1.88 16.86 -0.65
C ALA A 91 0.52 17.16 0.00
N GLU A 92 -0.57 16.64 -0.58
CA GLU A 92 -1.91 16.78 -0.01
C GLU A 92 -2.06 16.03 1.33
N ILE A 93 -1.56 14.80 1.42
CA ILE A 93 -1.57 14.04 2.68
C ILE A 93 -0.74 14.76 3.75
N PHE A 94 0.48 15.21 3.42
CA PHE A 94 1.32 15.95 4.37
C PHE A 94 0.66 17.25 4.84
N ALA A 95 0.06 18.02 3.92
CA ALA A 95 -0.67 19.24 4.26
C ALA A 95 -1.88 18.97 5.16
N ARG A 96 -2.66 17.92 4.85
CA ARG A 96 -3.81 17.50 5.67
C ARG A 96 -3.37 17.04 7.07
N SER A 97 -2.30 16.26 7.17
CA SER A 97 -1.73 15.81 8.45
C SER A 97 -1.23 16.99 9.28
N ALA A 98 -0.52 17.95 8.68
CA ALA A 98 -0.06 19.16 9.36
C ALA A 98 -1.24 20.02 9.86
N ALA A 99 -2.25 20.23 9.01
CA ALA A 99 -3.46 20.95 9.40
C ALA A 99 -4.23 20.23 10.52
N ALA A 100 -4.29 18.90 10.50
CA ALA A 100 -4.90 18.09 11.55
C ALA A 100 -4.14 18.19 12.88
N ILE A 101 -2.81 18.21 12.85
CA ILE A 101 -1.97 18.44 14.05
C ILE A 101 -2.26 19.81 14.67
N GLU A 102 -2.27 20.87 13.86
CA GLU A 102 -2.59 22.22 14.35
C GLU A 102 -4.03 22.31 14.88
N SER A 103 -4.98 21.67 14.21
CA SER A 103 -6.37 21.59 14.67
C SER A 103 -6.48 20.83 16.00
N ALA A 104 -5.72 19.75 16.18
CA ALA A 104 -5.68 18.99 17.43
C ALA A 104 -5.13 19.84 18.59
N ARG A 105 -4.04 20.57 18.35
CA ARG A 105 -3.45 21.51 19.32
C ARG A 105 -4.41 22.63 19.70
N TRP A 106 -5.15 23.16 18.73
CA TRP A 106 -6.15 24.19 18.99
C TRP A 106 -7.32 23.63 19.81
N ALA A 107 -7.83 22.45 19.45
CA ALA A 107 -8.92 21.78 20.16
C ALA A 107 -8.53 21.49 21.62
N GLU A 108 -7.31 21.01 21.84
CA GLU A 108 -6.75 20.76 23.16
C GLU A 108 -6.70 22.03 24.01
N ARG A 109 -6.06 23.10 23.50
CA ARG A 109 -5.96 24.40 24.20
C ARG A 109 -7.31 25.04 24.48
N SER A 110 -8.30 24.81 23.61
CA SER A 110 -9.64 25.36 23.74
C SER A 110 -10.59 24.49 24.56
N GLY A 111 -10.12 23.32 25.05
CA GLY A 111 -10.93 22.36 25.81
C GLY A 111 -12.01 21.65 24.97
N ARG A 112 -11.96 21.73 23.64
CA ARG A 112 -12.95 21.17 22.70
C ARG A 112 -12.58 19.75 22.29
N LEU A 113 -12.55 18.84 23.26
CA LEU A 113 -12.10 17.46 23.06
C LEU A 113 -12.97 16.69 22.05
N GLU A 114 -14.24 17.05 21.90
CA GLU A 114 -15.16 16.43 20.93
C GLU A 114 -14.65 16.50 19.47
N GLN A 115 -13.82 17.49 19.14
CA GLN A 115 -13.24 17.63 17.81
C GLN A 115 -12.11 16.64 17.54
N LEU A 116 -11.46 16.12 18.60
CA LEU A 116 -10.37 15.15 18.47
C LEU A 116 -10.84 13.83 17.85
N THR A 117 -12.12 13.46 18.03
CA THR A 117 -12.70 12.24 17.43
C THR A 117 -12.62 12.26 15.91
N GLN A 118 -12.91 13.40 15.27
CA GLN A 118 -12.80 13.54 13.82
C GLN A 118 -11.35 13.52 13.35
N LEU A 119 -10.44 14.11 14.13
CA LEU A 119 -9.00 14.17 13.83
C LEU A 119 -8.32 12.79 13.93
N ARG A 120 -8.78 11.89 14.81
CA ARG A 120 -8.31 10.49 14.88
C ARG A 120 -8.46 9.77 13.54
N HIS A 121 -9.56 10.00 12.83
CA HIS A 121 -9.79 9.39 11.52
C HIS A 121 -8.81 9.91 10.48
N ALA A 122 -8.50 11.21 10.49
CA ALA A 122 -7.51 11.81 9.61
C ALA A 122 -6.11 11.21 9.84
N PHE A 123 -5.68 11.08 11.11
CA PHE A 123 -4.39 10.46 11.42
C PHE A 123 -4.35 8.97 11.06
N THR A 124 -5.46 8.25 11.22
CA THR A 124 -5.54 6.83 10.82
C THR A 124 -5.40 6.65 9.31
N ALA A 125 -6.04 7.53 8.52
CA ALA A 125 -5.89 7.54 7.07
C ALA A 125 -4.44 7.87 6.67
N ALA A 126 -3.81 8.86 7.32
CA ALA A 126 -2.41 9.21 7.08
C ALA A 126 -1.44 8.05 7.42
N CYS A 127 -1.61 7.38 8.56
CA CYS A 127 -0.83 6.19 8.90
C CYS A 127 -0.97 5.10 7.83
N SER A 128 -2.19 4.84 7.36
CA SER A 128 -2.46 3.82 6.34
C SER A 128 -1.79 4.17 5.00
N HIS A 129 -1.83 5.44 4.60
CA HIS A 129 -1.15 5.94 3.40
C HIS A 129 0.36 5.76 3.48
N HIS A 130 0.99 6.26 4.55
CA HIS A 130 2.43 6.15 4.72
C HIS A 130 2.90 4.70 4.83
N ARG A 131 2.15 3.84 5.54
CA ARG A 131 2.45 2.40 5.61
C ARG A 131 2.45 1.75 4.23
N ALA A 132 1.46 2.06 3.39
CA ALA A 132 1.38 1.52 2.03
C ALA A 132 2.60 1.90 1.19
N LEU A 133 3.04 3.16 1.25
CA LEU A 133 4.21 3.65 0.53
C LEU A 133 5.53 3.06 1.04
N LEU A 134 5.68 2.91 2.36
CA LEU A 134 6.86 2.28 2.97
C LEU A 134 6.95 0.80 2.60
N THR A 135 5.81 0.11 2.58
CA THR A 135 5.71 -1.30 2.17
C THR A 135 6.09 -1.46 0.70
N ALA A 136 5.56 -0.61 -0.18
CA ALA A 136 5.88 -0.59 -1.60
C ALA A 136 7.36 -0.30 -1.87
N ALA A 137 7.96 0.67 -1.16
CA ALA A 137 9.37 0.98 -1.30
C ALA A 137 10.27 -0.19 -0.84
N SER A 138 9.87 -0.87 0.25
CA SER A 138 10.57 -2.02 0.80
C SER A 138 10.52 -3.23 -0.14
N SER A 139 9.33 -3.57 -0.65
CA SER A 139 9.16 -4.71 -1.57
C SER A 139 9.88 -4.49 -2.89
N ALA A 140 9.91 -3.25 -3.39
CA ALA A 140 10.63 -2.89 -4.61
C ALA A 140 12.15 -2.71 -4.42
N LYS A 141 12.69 -2.92 -3.20
CA LYS A 141 14.11 -2.69 -2.86
C LYS A 141 14.62 -1.28 -3.20
N ARG A 142 13.75 -0.27 -3.08
CA ARG A 142 14.03 1.14 -3.44
C ARG A 142 14.50 1.99 -2.25
N VAL A 143 14.46 1.42 -1.05
CA VAL A 143 14.71 2.11 0.23
C VAL A 143 16.01 2.91 0.21
N HIS A 144 17.13 2.30 -0.18
CA HIS A 144 18.44 2.96 -0.14
C HIS A 144 18.69 3.89 -1.33
N ALA A 145 18.17 3.55 -2.51
CA ALA A 145 18.27 4.41 -3.70
C ALA A 145 17.53 5.75 -3.50
N HIS A 146 16.50 5.75 -2.64
CA HIS A 146 15.66 6.92 -2.38
C HIS A 146 15.40 7.12 -0.88
N ALA A 147 16.46 7.04 -0.07
CA ALA A 147 16.36 7.05 1.38
C ALA A 147 15.69 8.30 1.95
N GLY A 148 15.87 9.47 1.33
CA GLY A 148 15.21 10.71 1.78
C GLY A 148 13.69 10.66 1.70
N ALA A 149 13.13 10.17 0.59
CA ALA A 149 11.68 10.03 0.43
C ALA A 149 11.13 8.94 1.34
N TYR A 150 11.84 7.81 1.44
CA TYR A 150 11.50 6.75 2.39
C TYR A 150 11.44 7.27 3.83
N MET A 151 12.45 8.04 4.24
CA MET A 151 12.51 8.66 5.56
C MET A 151 11.37 9.66 5.79
N ALA A 152 11.02 10.48 4.79
CA ALA A 152 9.91 11.42 4.90
C ALA A 152 8.57 10.71 5.20
N HIS A 153 8.29 9.59 4.54
CA HIS A 153 7.11 8.78 4.85
C HIS A 153 7.20 8.05 6.18
N LEU A 154 8.40 7.62 6.60
CA LEU A 154 8.63 7.02 7.92
C LEU A 154 8.33 8.03 9.03
N MET A 155 8.81 9.27 8.89
CA MET A 155 8.49 10.38 9.79
C MET A 155 6.99 10.67 9.78
N GLY A 156 6.36 10.70 8.60
CA GLY A 156 4.91 10.90 8.48
C GLY A 156 4.08 9.83 9.20
N LEU A 157 4.49 8.56 9.11
CA LEU A 157 3.89 7.44 9.85
C LEU A 157 4.05 7.62 11.36
N ALA A 158 5.28 7.91 11.82
CA ALA A 158 5.58 8.12 13.24
C ALA A 158 4.78 9.30 13.82
N GLN A 159 4.79 10.44 13.14
CA GLN A 159 4.08 11.65 13.58
C GLN A 159 2.57 11.46 13.61
N SER A 160 1.99 10.83 12.59
CA SER A 160 0.54 10.53 12.57
C SER A 160 0.17 9.54 13.69
N GLY A 161 1.04 8.56 13.98
CA GLY A 161 0.88 7.63 15.09
C GLY A 161 0.92 8.31 16.45
N LEU A 162 1.92 9.17 16.69
CA LEU A 162 2.06 9.97 17.92
C LEU A 162 0.84 10.90 18.11
N ALA A 163 0.42 11.59 17.05
CA ALA A 163 -0.72 12.50 17.08
C ALA A 163 -2.02 11.75 17.41
N ARG A 164 -2.26 10.60 16.78
CA ARG A 164 -3.39 9.73 17.11
C ARG A 164 -3.34 9.25 18.55
N ALA A 165 -2.19 8.77 19.01
CA ALA A 165 -2.02 8.29 20.38
C ALA A 165 -2.31 9.39 21.41
N ARG A 166 -1.90 10.64 21.14
CA ARG A 166 -2.24 11.78 21.98
C ARG A 166 -3.76 12.04 22.01
N CYS A 167 -4.44 12.01 20.87
CA CYS A 167 -5.90 12.13 20.82
C CYS A 167 -6.58 11.02 21.62
N ASP A 168 -6.13 9.77 21.46
CA ASP A 168 -6.63 8.61 22.20
C ASP A 168 -6.39 8.77 23.71
N ALA A 169 -5.24 9.31 24.12
CA ALA A 169 -4.89 9.51 25.53
C ALA A 169 -5.78 10.56 26.20
N LEU A 170 -6.13 11.62 25.47
CA LEU A 170 -6.99 12.70 25.95
C LEU A 170 -8.47 12.32 25.98
N LEU A 171 -8.91 11.41 25.09
CA LEU A 171 -10.32 11.02 24.97
C LEU A 171 -10.65 9.76 25.79
N ASP A 172 -9.87 8.71 25.58
CA ASP A 172 -10.17 7.35 26.04
C ASP A 172 -9.22 6.92 27.19
N GLY A 173 -8.15 7.70 27.43
CA GLY A 173 -7.18 7.47 28.49
C GLY A 173 -5.88 6.80 28.01
N PRO A 174 -4.85 6.76 28.87
CA PRO A 174 -3.49 6.33 28.49
C PRO A 174 -3.41 4.84 28.12
N GLN A 175 -4.28 4.00 28.68
CA GLN A 175 -4.35 2.57 28.35
C GLN A 175 -4.74 2.35 26.89
N GLN A 176 -5.86 2.93 26.45
CA GLN A 176 -6.35 2.82 25.08
C GLN A 176 -5.35 3.42 24.08
N ALA A 177 -4.76 4.56 24.44
CA ALA A 177 -3.73 5.22 23.65
C ALA A 177 -2.52 4.30 23.41
N ARG A 178 -2.02 3.66 24.46
CA ARG A 178 -0.88 2.74 24.36
C ARG A 178 -1.22 1.53 23.49
N GLU A 179 -2.40 0.94 23.65
CA GLU A 179 -2.84 -0.21 22.86
C GLU A 179 -2.90 0.10 21.36
N HIS A 180 -3.40 1.29 20.98
CA HIS A 180 -3.43 1.71 19.58
C HIS A 180 -2.07 2.18 19.04
N PHE A 181 -1.19 2.69 19.91
CA PHE A 181 0.12 3.18 19.52
C PHE A 181 1.14 2.05 19.28
N LEU A 182 1.08 0.97 20.07
CA LEU A 182 2.02 -0.15 20.01
C LEU A 182 2.18 -0.76 18.60
N PRO A 183 1.12 -1.00 17.80
CA PRO A 183 1.25 -1.45 16.42
C PRO A 183 2.06 -0.48 15.55
N VAL A 184 1.81 0.82 15.66
CA VAL A 184 2.53 1.84 14.88
C VAL A 184 4.00 1.90 15.29
N LYS A 185 4.29 1.86 16.59
CA LYS A 185 5.67 1.80 17.10
C LYS A 185 6.43 0.62 16.50
N LYS A 186 5.85 -0.58 16.56
CA LYS A 186 6.45 -1.80 15.99
C LYS A 186 6.70 -1.68 14.49
N GLU A 187 5.77 -1.09 13.74
CA GLU A 187 5.94 -0.88 12.30
C GLU A 187 7.06 0.11 11.98
N VAL A 188 7.15 1.23 12.71
CA VAL A 188 8.23 2.20 12.51
C VAL A 188 9.58 1.55 12.83
N GLU A 189 9.66 0.75 13.90
CA GLU A 189 10.87 -0.05 14.23
C GLU A 189 11.23 -1.01 13.09
N GLN A 190 10.24 -1.74 12.54
CA GLN A 190 10.43 -2.65 11.41
C GLN A 190 10.95 -1.91 10.16
N PHE A 191 10.29 -0.83 9.74
CA PHE A 191 10.70 -0.04 8.58
C PHE A 191 12.06 0.64 8.79
N THR A 192 12.40 1.00 10.03
CA THR A 192 13.74 1.47 10.39
C THR A 192 14.79 0.37 10.21
N GLU A 193 14.48 -0.86 10.59
CA GLU A 193 15.40 -1.98 10.37
C GLU A 193 15.52 -2.39 8.91
N VAL A 194 14.49 -2.21 8.08
CA VAL A 194 14.61 -2.40 6.62
C VAL A 194 15.67 -1.44 6.03
N LEU A 195 15.77 -0.21 6.56
CA LEU A 195 16.82 0.73 6.15
C LEU A 195 18.20 0.32 6.72
N ARG A 196 18.27 -0.13 7.97
CA ARG A 196 19.54 -0.37 8.69
C ARG A 196 20.17 -1.73 8.41
N ALA A 197 19.40 -2.81 8.40
CA ALA A 197 19.94 -4.17 8.37
C ALA A 197 20.83 -4.45 7.14
N PRO A 198 20.48 -4.02 5.91
CA PRO A 198 21.33 -4.22 4.73
C PRO A 198 22.71 -3.54 4.84
N LEU A 199 22.78 -2.41 5.55
CA LEU A 199 24.02 -1.64 5.74
C LEU A 199 24.99 -2.30 6.74
N ARG A 200 24.51 -3.26 7.55
CA ARG A 200 25.37 -4.08 8.44
C ARG A 200 26.00 -5.26 7.71
N GLN A 201 25.49 -5.63 6.53
CA GLN A 201 25.90 -6.80 5.76
C GLN A 201 26.14 -6.42 4.30
N LEU A 202 27.02 -5.43 4.07
CA LEU A 202 27.30 -4.89 2.73
C LEU A 202 27.72 -5.98 1.72
N ASP A 203 28.40 -7.03 2.18
CA ASP A 203 28.82 -8.16 1.35
C ASP A 203 27.64 -8.90 0.67
N LYS A 204 26.45 -8.86 1.30
CA LYS A 204 25.23 -9.47 0.77
C LYS A 204 24.38 -8.50 -0.05
N HIS A 205 24.77 -7.23 -0.09
CA HIS A 205 24.04 -6.13 -0.73
C HIS A 205 24.97 -5.29 -1.62
N PRO A 206 25.56 -5.89 -2.67
CA PRO A 206 26.49 -5.19 -3.55
C PRO A 206 25.87 -3.98 -4.25
N GLU A 207 24.54 -3.94 -4.40
CA GLU A 207 23.78 -2.79 -4.92
C GLU A 207 23.96 -1.51 -4.07
N LEU A 208 24.33 -1.63 -2.80
CA LEU A 208 24.58 -0.49 -1.93
C LEU A 208 25.95 0.16 -2.17
N LEU A 209 26.91 -0.63 -2.65
CA LEU A 209 28.25 -0.15 -2.99
C LEU A 209 28.27 0.63 -4.31
N THR A 210 27.28 0.41 -5.18
CA THR A 210 27.15 1.08 -6.48
C THR A 210 26.25 2.32 -6.45
N LEU A 211 25.74 2.70 -5.27
CA LEU A 211 24.91 3.89 -5.10
C LEU A 211 25.67 5.16 -5.50
N ALA A 212 24.97 6.08 -6.16
CA ALA A 212 25.50 7.40 -6.47
C ALA A 212 25.84 8.18 -5.18
N PRO A 213 26.85 9.06 -5.17
CA PRO A 213 27.26 9.81 -3.97
C PRO A 213 26.11 10.59 -3.30
N ALA A 214 25.18 11.14 -4.07
CA ALA A 214 23.99 11.83 -3.55
C ALA A 214 23.06 10.87 -2.79
N ALA A 215 22.87 9.64 -3.30
CA ALA A 215 22.08 8.62 -2.62
C ALA A 215 22.78 8.12 -1.34
N GLN A 216 24.11 7.96 -1.37
CA GLN A 216 24.89 7.61 -0.17
C GLN A 216 24.76 8.67 0.94
N ALA A 217 24.85 9.96 0.57
CA ALA A 217 24.64 11.07 1.51
C ALA A 217 23.21 11.01 2.10
N SER A 218 22.20 10.83 1.25
CA SER A 218 20.80 10.70 1.67
C SER A 218 20.56 9.52 2.61
N VAL A 219 21.21 8.37 2.39
CA VAL A 219 21.15 7.21 3.30
C VAL A 219 21.73 7.55 4.67
N ARG A 220 22.90 8.20 4.71
CA ARG A 220 23.53 8.62 5.97
C ARG A 220 22.64 9.57 6.77
N ASP A 221 22.04 10.55 6.09
CA ASP A 221 21.15 11.52 6.74
C ASP A 221 19.87 10.84 7.24
N ALA A 222 19.29 9.94 6.44
CA ALA A 222 18.12 9.13 6.83
C ALA A 222 18.40 8.26 8.06
N LEU A 223 19.60 7.67 8.18
CA LEU A 223 19.98 6.88 9.35
C LEU A 223 20.02 7.72 10.65
N GLY A 224 20.52 8.95 10.55
CA GLY A 224 20.52 9.91 11.66
C GLY A 224 19.09 10.27 12.08
N SER A 225 18.23 10.63 11.12
CA SER A 225 16.83 10.96 11.38
C SER A 225 16.04 9.79 11.95
N ALA A 226 16.26 8.56 11.46
CA ALA A 226 15.58 7.37 11.97
C ALA A 226 15.92 7.07 13.43
N ARG A 227 17.10 7.49 13.92
CA ARG A 227 17.43 7.36 15.34
C ARG A 227 16.62 8.33 16.19
N MET A 228 16.57 9.61 15.82
CA MET A 228 15.81 10.62 16.57
C MET A 228 14.32 10.29 16.64
N GLU A 229 13.74 9.82 15.53
CA GLU A 229 12.32 9.44 15.50
C GLU A 229 12.03 8.22 16.38
N ALA A 230 12.91 7.20 16.38
CA ALA A 230 12.76 6.05 17.26
C ALA A 230 12.82 6.45 18.74
N GLU A 231 13.70 7.39 19.11
CA GLU A 231 13.78 7.94 20.46
C GLU A 231 12.45 8.61 20.86
N GLY A 232 11.85 9.41 19.99
CA GLY A 232 10.54 10.04 20.24
C GLY A 232 9.39 9.04 20.48
N LEU A 233 9.36 7.93 19.72
CA LEU A 233 8.36 6.87 19.92
C LEU A 233 8.55 6.13 21.25
N VAL A 234 9.81 5.89 21.64
CA VAL A 234 10.13 5.29 22.94
C VAL A 234 9.69 6.22 24.07
N THR A 235 9.96 7.52 23.96
CA THR A 235 9.53 8.51 24.97
C THR A 235 8.02 8.47 25.19
N LEU A 236 7.19 8.49 24.13
CA LEU A 236 5.74 8.45 24.31
C LEU A 236 5.26 7.15 24.97
N ASP A 237 5.76 5.99 24.53
CA ASP A 237 5.39 4.69 25.13
C ASP A 237 5.75 4.64 26.62
N THR A 238 6.93 5.13 27.00
CA THR A 238 7.34 5.18 28.41
C THR A 238 6.47 6.12 29.25
N GLN A 239 6.04 7.26 28.69
CA GLN A 239 5.15 8.20 29.37
C GLN A 239 3.75 7.61 29.55
N LEU A 240 3.20 6.97 28.52
CA LEU A 240 1.91 6.28 28.60
C LEU A 240 1.96 5.14 29.62
N GLU A 241 3.04 4.36 29.61
CA GLU A 241 3.26 3.31 30.60
C GLU A 241 3.34 3.85 32.03
N HIS A 242 4.03 4.96 32.24
CA HIS A 242 4.08 5.62 33.53
C HIS A 242 2.67 6.04 33.99
N CYS A 243 1.89 6.68 33.12
CA CYS A 243 0.51 7.06 33.43
C CYS A 243 -0.33 5.84 33.86
N ILE A 244 -0.23 4.74 33.11
CA ILE A 244 -0.95 3.49 33.40
C ILE A 244 -0.54 2.92 34.76
N ARG A 245 0.77 2.81 35.04
CA ARG A 245 1.29 2.22 36.28
C ARG A 245 0.88 3.02 37.52
N HIS A 246 0.80 4.34 37.39
CA HIS A 246 0.47 5.24 38.50
C HIS A 246 -1.01 5.64 38.55
N GLY A 247 -1.84 5.13 37.64
CA GLY A 247 -3.26 5.47 37.57
C GLY A 247 -3.54 6.94 37.26
N LEU A 248 -2.59 7.61 36.59
CA LEU A 248 -2.70 9.03 36.23
C LEU A 248 -3.43 9.18 34.89
N SER A 249 -4.31 10.16 34.80
CA SER A 249 -4.78 10.63 33.50
C SER A 249 -3.65 11.36 32.75
N TRP A 250 -3.78 11.44 31.42
CA TRP A 250 -2.80 12.14 30.59
C TRP A 250 -2.63 13.61 30.99
N LYS A 251 -3.73 14.29 31.33
CA LYS A 251 -3.69 15.70 31.78
C LYS A 251 -3.02 15.88 33.14
N GLU A 252 -3.23 14.94 34.08
CA GLU A 252 -2.56 14.98 35.38
C GLU A 252 -1.06 14.78 35.22
N TRP A 253 -0.64 13.82 34.38
CA TRP A 253 0.77 13.62 34.03
C TRP A 253 1.41 14.88 33.44
N GLU A 254 0.75 15.53 32.48
CA GLU A 254 1.26 16.78 31.88
C GLU A 254 1.34 17.92 32.90
N SER A 255 0.41 17.99 33.87
CA SER A 255 0.43 19.00 34.93
C SER A 255 1.58 18.80 35.93
N ILE A 256 2.02 17.57 36.15
CA ILE A 256 3.17 17.26 37.01
C ILE A 256 4.48 17.74 36.36
N GLY A 257 4.56 17.68 35.02
CA GLY A 257 5.69 18.19 34.24
C GLY A 257 5.64 19.70 33.96
N ALA A 258 4.56 20.42 34.30
CA ALA A 258 4.35 21.82 33.94
C ALA A 258 5.15 22.85 34.77
N GLY A 259 6.03 22.38 35.66
CA GLY A 259 6.83 23.23 36.56
C GLY A 259 8.00 23.98 35.90
N ASP A 260 8.48 23.54 34.74
CA ASP A 260 9.56 24.20 33.99
C ASP A 260 9.15 24.37 32.52
N GLU A 261 8.82 25.60 32.11
CA GLU A 261 8.43 25.92 30.73
C GLU A 261 9.53 25.62 29.68
N SER A 262 10.75 25.31 30.11
CA SER A 262 11.89 24.92 29.25
C SER A 262 11.89 23.46 28.80
N GLU A 263 11.15 22.57 29.48
CA GLU A 263 11.04 21.14 29.14
C GLU A 263 9.60 20.77 28.74
N ARG A 264 8.97 21.59 27.91
CA ARG A 264 7.73 21.17 27.24
C ARG A 264 8.02 19.87 26.50
N VAL A 265 7.44 18.77 26.99
CA VAL A 265 7.40 17.47 26.33
C VAL A 265 6.84 17.72 24.93
N LEU A 266 7.77 17.76 23.99
CA LEU A 266 7.59 18.31 22.68
C LEU A 266 7.02 17.23 21.75
N ILE A 267 5.89 16.65 22.15
CA ILE A 267 5.14 15.75 21.29
C ILE A 267 4.41 16.68 20.31
N LEU A 268 4.86 16.65 19.04
CA LEU A 268 4.32 17.32 17.84
C LEU A 268 5.19 18.43 17.21
N LEU A 269 6.46 18.66 17.58
CA LEU A 269 7.34 19.30 16.60
C LEU A 269 8.12 18.23 15.83
N PRO A 270 7.93 18.13 14.50
CA PRO A 270 9.02 17.71 13.65
C PRO A 270 10.23 18.58 14.01
N GLY A 271 11.42 17.98 14.06
CA GLY A 271 12.66 18.75 14.02
C GLY A 271 12.51 19.86 12.99
N SER A 272 12.54 21.10 13.46
CA SER A 272 12.17 22.34 12.76
C SER A 272 13.18 22.75 11.67
N ALA A 273 13.84 21.77 11.05
CA ALA A 273 14.84 21.97 10.01
C ALA A 273 14.32 21.67 8.59
N MET A 274 13.41 20.71 8.37
CA MET A 274 13.12 20.25 6.99
C MET A 274 11.86 20.83 6.33
N GLY A 275 11.00 21.55 7.05
CA GLY A 275 9.81 22.20 6.47
C GLY A 275 10.11 23.41 5.56
N ARG A 276 11.34 23.93 5.56
CA ARG A 276 11.73 25.07 4.72
C ARG A 276 12.43 24.67 3.42
N GLU A 277 12.93 23.45 3.30
CA GLU A 277 13.59 22.97 2.08
C GLU A 277 12.61 22.30 1.11
N ALA A 278 11.56 21.64 1.61
CA ALA A 278 10.51 21.07 0.75
C ALA A 278 9.62 22.13 0.06
N ALA A 279 9.66 23.38 0.51
CA ALA A 279 8.97 24.50 -0.13
C ALA A 279 9.87 25.30 -1.11
N ARG A 280 11.11 24.86 -1.33
CA ARG A 280 12.11 25.53 -2.19
C ARG A 280 12.56 24.72 -3.42
N HIS A 281 11.96 23.56 -3.68
CA HIS A 281 12.25 22.72 -4.85
C HIS A 281 11.00 22.24 -5.56
#